data_AF-A0A2T7NKN4-F1
#
_entry.id   AF-A0A2T7NKN4-F1
#
_cell.length_a   1.000
_cell.length_b   1.000
_cell.length_c   1.000
_cell.angle_alpha   90.00
_cell.angle_beta   90.00
_cell.angle_gamma   90.00
#
_symmetry.space_group_name_H-M   'P 1'
#
loop_
_entity.id
_entity.type
_entity.pdbx_description
1 polymer ?
#
loop_
_entity_poly.entity_id
_entity_poly.type
_entity_poly.pdbx_seq_one_letter_code
_entity_poly.pdbx_strand_id
1 'polypeptide(L)'
;MKVVVLFGLLGAVLGGMSLDDIRSGFKRLDMNNDGTVRTNEVTEFFNRIDTNGDGFATLEEFKAYLPADVPQAKLQGSFKFYDKTDGEDDNKVSREVASKVFDNLDLNDDREIPFEEFMQTYPLMKAAIAKEILALSA
;
A
#
# COMPACT_ATOMS: atom_id res chain seq x y z
N MET A 1 14.34 11.36 3.22
CA MET A 1 13.52 10.56 4.17
C MET A 1 12.97 9.36 3.39
N LYS A 2 12.98 8.14 3.95
CA LYS A 2 12.50 6.93 3.26
C LYS A 2 10.98 6.83 3.47
N VAL A 3 10.22 7.20 2.46
CA VAL A 3 8.78 7.49 2.55
C VAL A 3 7.98 6.22 2.30
N VAL A 4 7.99 5.24 3.21
CA VAL A 4 7.19 4.00 3.11
C VAL A 4 5.69 4.34 3.23
N VAL A 5 4.97 4.53 2.11
CA VAL A 5 3.64 5.19 2.14
C VAL A 5 2.47 4.39 1.53
N LEU A 6 2.57 3.62 0.43
CA LEU A 6 1.53 2.58 0.16
C LEU A 6 1.65 1.40 1.14
N PHE A 7 2.86 1.15 1.62
CA PHE A 7 3.18 -0.04 2.39
C PHE A 7 3.32 0.25 3.87
N GLY A 8 2.61 1.26 4.38
CA GLY A 8 2.35 1.37 5.83
C GLY A 8 1.78 0.06 6.41
N LEU A 9 1.16 -0.78 5.55
CA LEU A 9 0.77 -2.15 5.85
C LEU A 9 1.96 -3.09 6.10
N LEU A 10 3.11 -2.95 5.45
CA LEU A 10 4.29 -3.79 5.73
C LEU A 10 4.77 -3.63 7.19
N GLY A 11 4.74 -2.39 7.70
CA GLY A 11 5.02 -2.08 9.10
C GLY A 11 4.06 -2.78 10.06
N ALA A 12 2.75 -2.71 9.81
CA ALA A 12 1.78 -3.43 10.66
C ALA A 12 1.67 -4.93 10.39
N VAL A 13 2.09 -5.44 9.24
CA VAL A 13 2.24 -6.88 9.00
C VAL A 13 3.44 -7.42 9.79
N LEU A 14 4.37 -6.55 10.24
CA LEU A 14 5.48 -6.86 11.15
C LEU A 14 5.14 -6.74 12.64
N GLY A 15 4.15 -5.93 13.03
CA GLY A 15 3.83 -5.62 14.44
C GLY A 15 2.38 -5.86 14.87
N GLY A 16 2.16 -5.78 16.19
CA GLY A 16 0.81 -5.76 16.77
C GLY A 16 -0.03 -4.60 16.23
N MET A 17 -1.35 -4.73 16.22
CA MET A 17 -2.28 -3.71 15.74
C MET A 17 -2.34 -2.54 16.73
N SER A 18 -1.30 -1.69 16.75
CA SER A 18 -1.33 -0.47 17.56
C SER A 18 -2.04 0.64 16.79
N LEU A 19 -2.80 1.47 17.50
CA LEU A 19 -3.42 2.66 16.92
C LEU A 19 -2.37 3.64 16.38
N ASP A 20 -1.18 3.65 16.97
CA ASP A 20 -0.07 4.49 16.54
C ASP A 20 0.48 4.07 15.18
N ASP A 21 0.52 2.77 14.87
CA ASP A 21 0.93 2.27 13.56
C ASP A 21 -0.09 2.66 12.48
N ILE A 22 -1.39 2.49 12.77
CA ILE A 22 -2.48 2.86 11.85
C ILE A 22 -2.47 4.37 11.59
N ARG A 23 -2.37 5.18 12.66
CA ARG A 23 -2.29 6.64 12.57
C ARG A 23 -1.05 7.11 11.81
N SER A 24 0.09 6.46 12.01
CA SER A 24 1.33 6.76 11.29
C SER A 24 1.23 6.39 9.81
N GLY A 25 0.53 5.31 9.47
CA GLY A 25 0.20 4.93 8.10
C GLY A 25 -0.70 5.97 7.43
N PHE A 26 -1.75 6.41 8.14
CA PHE A 26 -2.69 7.42 7.63
C PHE A 26 -2.02 8.76 7.34
N LYS A 27 -1.31 9.34 8.32
CA LYS A 27 -0.61 10.65 8.17
C LYS A 27 0.42 10.69 7.06
N ARG A 28 0.85 9.52 6.60
CA ARG A 28 1.82 9.37 5.52
C ARG A 28 1.16 9.42 4.16
N LEU A 29 -0.07 8.91 4.05
CA LEU A 29 -0.92 8.97 2.86
C LEU A 29 -1.58 10.35 2.72
N ASP A 30 -2.01 10.93 3.84
CA ASP A 30 -2.53 12.30 3.95
C ASP A 30 -1.35 13.29 3.84
N MET A 31 -0.93 13.55 2.60
CA MET A 31 0.28 14.31 2.29
C MET A 31 0.08 15.80 2.52
N ASN A 32 -1.13 16.29 2.28
CA ASN A 32 -1.49 17.69 2.54
C ASN A 32 -1.90 17.94 4.02
N ASN A 33 -2.03 16.89 4.83
CA ASN A 33 -2.42 16.92 6.24
C ASN A 33 -3.79 17.58 6.46
N ASP A 34 -4.73 17.35 5.55
CA ASP A 34 -6.09 17.87 5.68
C ASP A 34 -7.05 16.92 6.41
N GLY A 35 -6.56 15.74 6.80
CA GLY A 35 -7.32 14.74 7.55
C GLY A 35 -8.05 13.74 6.67
N THR A 36 -7.87 13.79 5.36
CA THR A 36 -8.53 12.92 4.38
C THR A 36 -7.54 12.51 3.29
N VAL A 37 -7.51 11.22 2.96
CA VAL A 37 -6.75 10.74 1.80
C VAL A 37 -7.61 10.79 0.55
N ARG A 38 -7.09 11.40 -0.52
CA ARG A 38 -7.75 11.46 -1.84
C ARG A 38 -6.95 10.75 -2.93
N THR A 39 -7.62 10.44 -4.04
CA THR A 39 -7.04 9.67 -5.15
C THR A 39 -5.73 10.27 -5.67
N ASN A 40 -5.63 11.61 -5.75
CA ASN A 40 -4.42 12.30 -6.18
C ASN A 40 -3.22 11.98 -5.28
N GLU A 41 -3.41 11.83 -3.97
CA GLU A 41 -2.33 11.52 -3.04
C GLU A 41 -1.86 10.07 -3.19
N VAL A 42 -2.78 9.14 -3.45
CA VAL A 42 -2.46 7.74 -3.76
C VAL A 42 -1.71 7.64 -5.10
N THR A 43 -2.14 8.38 -6.12
CA THR A 43 -1.45 8.45 -7.42
C THR A 43 -0.07 9.09 -7.33
N GLU A 44 0.06 10.23 -6.65
CA GLU A 44 1.34 10.90 -6.41
C GLU A 44 2.31 9.98 -5.68
N PHE A 45 1.80 9.16 -4.77
CA PHE A 45 2.62 8.16 -4.14
C PHE A 45 3.10 7.07 -5.11
N PHE A 46 2.23 6.53 -5.98
CA PHE A 46 2.64 5.53 -6.97
C PHE A 46 3.80 6.06 -7.83
N ASN A 47 3.70 7.32 -8.27
CA ASN A 47 4.74 8.00 -9.04
C ASN A 47 6.10 8.08 -8.31
N ARG A 48 6.14 7.95 -6.97
CA ARG A 48 7.39 7.90 -6.20
C ARG A 48 8.06 6.54 -6.23
N ILE A 49 7.31 5.46 -6.49
CA ILE A 49 7.84 4.11 -6.68
C ILE A 49 8.25 3.90 -8.14
N ASP A 50 7.41 4.32 -9.08
CA ASP A 50 7.66 4.31 -10.53
C ASP A 50 8.77 5.32 -10.89
N THR A 51 10.01 4.96 -10.57
CA THR A 51 11.17 5.84 -10.71
C THR A 51 11.59 6.04 -12.16
N ASN A 52 11.34 5.04 -13.01
CA ASN A 52 11.65 5.11 -14.42
C ASN A 52 10.55 5.83 -15.24
N GLY A 53 9.35 5.99 -14.67
CA GLY A 53 8.22 6.71 -15.27
C GLY A 53 7.52 5.94 -16.39
N ASP A 54 7.66 4.62 -16.45
CA ASP A 54 7.09 3.78 -17.50
C ASP A 54 5.62 3.41 -17.25
N GLY A 55 5.08 3.78 -16.08
CA GLY A 55 3.71 3.49 -15.69
C GLY A 55 3.54 2.20 -14.89
N PHE A 56 4.63 1.50 -14.59
CA PHE A 56 4.64 0.24 -13.88
C PHE A 56 5.69 0.27 -12.77
N ALA A 57 5.32 -0.23 -11.58
CA ALA A 57 6.26 -0.46 -10.51
C ALA A 57 6.74 -1.91 -10.56
N THR A 58 8.02 -2.09 -10.84
CA THR A 58 8.67 -3.41 -10.81
C THR A 58 9.02 -3.83 -9.38
N LEU A 59 9.32 -5.12 -9.18
CA LEU A 59 9.80 -5.62 -7.88
C LEU A 59 11.09 -4.90 -7.42
N GLU A 60 11.95 -4.51 -8.35
CA GLU A 60 13.20 -3.82 -8.05
C GLU A 60 12.97 -2.39 -7.57
N GLU A 61 12.13 -1.64 -8.26
CA GLU A 61 11.72 -0.29 -7.84
C GLU A 61 10.99 -0.33 -6.51
N PHE A 62 10.12 -1.34 -6.37
CA PHE A 62 9.40 -1.58 -5.13
C PHE A 62 10.35 -1.87 -3.95
N LYS A 63 11.38 -2.70 -4.17
CA LYS A 63 12.43 -2.98 -3.19
C LYS A 63 13.30 -1.77 -2.88
N ALA A 64 13.66 -0.99 -3.90
CA ALA A 64 14.49 0.21 -3.74
C ALA A 64 13.80 1.27 -2.87
N TYR A 65 12.47 1.28 -2.91
CA TYR A 65 11.65 2.18 -2.11
C TYR A 65 11.50 1.75 -0.63
N LEU A 66 11.66 0.45 -0.34
CA LEU A 66 11.55 -0.10 1.01
C LEU A 66 12.87 -0.05 1.81
N PRO A 67 12.78 -0.10 3.15
CA PRO A 67 13.96 -0.33 3.99
C PRO A 67 14.62 -1.69 3.69
N ALA A 68 15.95 -1.74 3.77
CA ALA A 68 16.73 -2.94 3.43
C ALA A 68 16.51 -4.12 4.38
N ASP A 69 15.96 -3.88 5.56
CA ASP A 69 15.67 -4.85 6.61
C ASP A 69 14.28 -5.52 6.47
N VAL A 70 13.50 -5.16 5.45
CA VAL A 70 12.22 -5.83 5.19
C VAL A 70 12.49 -7.28 4.75
N PRO A 71 11.91 -8.29 5.44
CA PRO A 71 12.07 -9.69 5.06
C PRO A 71 11.55 -9.96 3.64
N GLN A 72 12.28 -10.77 2.87
CA GLN A 72 11.93 -11.03 1.46
C GLN A 72 10.51 -11.59 1.28
N ALA A 73 10.08 -12.51 2.13
CA ALA A 73 8.72 -13.07 2.07
C ALA A 73 7.64 -11.97 2.17
N LYS A 74 7.88 -10.94 2.98
CA LYS A 74 6.94 -9.82 3.13
C LYS A 74 6.96 -8.89 1.94
N LEU A 75 8.16 -8.61 1.42
CA LEU A 75 8.34 -7.83 0.21
C LEU A 75 7.61 -8.50 -0.96
N GLN A 76 7.86 -9.79 -1.19
CA GLN A 76 7.24 -10.55 -2.27
C GLN A 76 5.72 -10.69 -2.08
N GLY A 77 5.25 -11.02 -0.88
CA GLY A 77 3.80 -11.17 -0.65
C GLY A 77 3.05 -9.84 -0.76
N SER A 78 3.66 -8.74 -0.34
CA SER A 78 3.05 -7.42 -0.54
C SER A 78 3.05 -7.03 -2.01
N PHE A 79 4.17 -7.20 -2.71
CA PHE A 79 4.22 -6.97 -4.16
C PHE A 79 3.18 -7.81 -4.90
N LYS A 80 3.05 -9.10 -4.53
CA LYS A 80 2.11 -10.01 -5.16
C LYS A 80 0.65 -9.62 -4.94
N PHE A 81 0.33 -9.09 -3.77
CA PHE A 81 -0.98 -8.53 -3.50
C PHE A 81 -1.30 -7.37 -4.45
N TYR A 82 -0.35 -6.44 -4.64
CA TYR A 82 -0.57 -5.27 -5.50
C TYR A 82 -0.61 -5.61 -6.99
N ASP A 83 0.26 -6.52 -7.44
CA ASP A 83 0.23 -7.14 -8.78
C ASP A 83 -1.19 -7.65 -9.05
N LYS A 84 -1.69 -8.59 -8.24
CA LYS A 84 -3.08 -9.08 -8.38
C LYS A 84 -4.19 -8.03 -8.26
N THR A 85 -3.95 -6.95 -7.49
CA THR A 85 -4.95 -5.91 -7.23
C THR A 85 -5.11 -4.97 -8.42
N ASP A 86 -4.06 -4.79 -9.23
CA ASP A 86 -4.10 -3.92 -10.38
C ASP A 86 -4.96 -4.49 -11.53
N GLY A 87 -5.26 -5.80 -11.49
CA GLY A 87 -6.10 -6.52 -12.43
C GLY A 87 -5.35 -7.58 -13.24
N GLU A 88 -4.02 -7.56 -13.22
CA GLU A 88 -3.15 -8.51 -13.89
C GLU A 88 -2.31 -9.30 -12.86
N ASP A 89 -1.72 -10.41 -13.28
CA ASP A 89 -0.76 -11.17 -12.46
C ASP A 89 0.44 -11.40 -13.38
N ASP A 90 1.24 -10.34 -13.55
CA ASP A 90 2.27 -10.28 -14.58
C ASP A 90 3.63 -9.77 -14.08
N ASN A 91 3.79 -9.71 -12.75
CA ASN A 91 5.00 -9.32 -12.03
C ASN A 91 5.41 -7.86 -12.25
N LYS A 92 4.46 -7.00 -12.53
CA LYS A 92 4.60 -5.54 -12.52
C LYS A 92 3.30 -4.96 -12.01
N VAL A 93 3.39 -3.85 -11.29
CA VAL A 93 2.20 -3.20 -10.72
C VAL A 93 1.88 -1.97 -11.55
N SER A 94 0.76 -1.95 -12.25
CA SER A 94 0.32 -0.81 -13.05
C SER A 94 -0.21 0.34 -12.17
N ARG A 95 -0.27 1.55 -12.75
CA ARG A 95 -0.91 2.73 -12.11
C ARG A 95 -2.35 2.50 -11.69
N GLU A 96 -3.06 1.55 -12.31
CA GLU A 96 -4.45 1.24 -11.96
C GLU A 96 -4.60 0.74 -10.52
N VAL A 97 -3.52 0.16 -9.96
CA VAL A 97 -3.47 -0.25 -8.55
C VAL A 97 -3.86 0.89 -7.61
N ALA A 98 -3.50 2.13 -7.93
CA ALA A 98 -3.78 3.29 -7.09
C ALA A 98 -5.29 3.52 -6.98
N SER A 99 -6.02 3.43 -8.10
CA SER A 99 -7.48 3.53 -8.10
C SER A 99 -8.09 2.33 -7.38
N LYS A 100 -7.64 1.10 -7.67
CA LYS A 100 -8.18 -0.12 -7.07
C LYS A 100 -8.01 -0.15 -5.56
N VAL A 101 -6.85 0.28 -5.07
CA VAL A 101 -6.57 0.37 -3.63
C VAL A 101 -7.40 1.48 -3.00
N PHE A 102 -7.55 2.62 -3.68
CA PHE A 102 -8.41 3.71 -3.21
C PHE A 102 -9.86 3.22 -3.07
N ASP A 103 -10.41 2.58 -4.09
CA ASP A 103 -11.78 2.04 -4.09
C ASP A 103 -11.97 0.94 -3.03
N ASN A 104 -10.91 0.22 -2.65
CA ASN A 104 -10.95 -0.75 -1.55
C ASN A 104 -10.92 -0.10 -0.15
N LEU A 105 -10.46 1.14 -0.05
CA LEU A 105 -10.33 1.90 1.20
C LEU A 105 -11.50 2.86 1.41
N ASP A 106 -12.07 3.40 0.33
CA ASP A 106 -13.24 4.28 0.27
C ASP A 106 -14.52 3.43 0.38
N LEU A 107 -15.06 3.33 1.61
CA LEU A 107 -16.17 2.43 1.90
C LEU A 107 -17.52 2.98 1.46
N ASN A 108 -17.64 4.30 1.40
CA ASN A 108 -18.89 5.00 1.11
C ASN A 108 -18.93 5.57 -0.33
N ASP A 109 -17.83 5.44 -1.10
CA ASP A 109 -17.62 5.92 -2.47
C ASP A 109 -17.84 7.44 -2.60
N ASP A 110 -17.44 8.19 -1.58
CA ASP A 110 -17.51 9.66 -1.56
C ASP A 110 -16.22 10.33 -2.08
N ARG A 111 -15.23 9.53 -2.49
CA ARG A 111 -13.91 9.97 -2.97
C ARG A 111 -13.04 10.60 -1.89
N GLU A 112 -13.34 10.32 -0.63
CA GLU A 112 -12.60 10.78 0.54
C GLU A 112 -12.40 9.62 1.51
N ILE A 113 -11.15 9.35 1.91
CA ILE A 113 -10.86 8.34 2.92
C ILE A 113 -10.44 9.07 4.21
N PRO A 114 -11.38 9.40 5.11
CA PRO A 114 -11.03 9.93 6.42
C PRO A 114 -10.39 8.83 7.28
N PHE A 115 -9.82 9.24 8.41
CA PHE A 115 -9.15 8.30 9.33
C PHE A 115 -10.09 7.17 9.81
N GLU A 116 -11.37 7.44 10.02
CA GLU A 116 -12.33 6.40 10.44
C GLU A 116 -12.53 5.31 9.39
N GLU A 117 -12.59 5.67 8.11
CA GLU A 117 -12.73 4.70 7.01
C GLU A 117 -11.45 3.89 6.84
N PHE A 118 -10.31 4.58 6.87
CA PHE A 118 -9.01 3.91 6.86
C PHE A 118 -8.88 2.89 8.00
N MET A 119 -9.33 3.23 9.22
CA MET A 119 -9.29 2.28 10.34
C MET A 119 -10.16 1.03 10.15
N GLN A 120 -11.28 1.15 9.43
CA GLN A 120 -12.19 0.03 9.17
C GLN A 120 -11.66 -0.91 8.09
N THR A 121 -11.03 -0.37 7.05
CA THR A 121 -10.50 -1.14 5.93
C THR A 121 -9.10 -1.70 6.20
N TYR A 122 -8.32 -1.07 7.08
CA TYR A 122 -6.96 -1.48 7.41
C TYR A 122 -6.80 -2.96 7.82
N PRO A 123 -7.65 -3.52 8.72
CA PRO A 123 -7.52 -4.93 9.11
C PRO A 123 -7.80 -5.89 7.95
N LEU A 124 -8.72 -5.53 7.04
CA LEU A 124 -9.08 -6.34 5.88
C LEU A 124 -7.92 -6.40 4.89
N MET A 125 -7.31 -5.25 4.57
CA MET A 125 -6.14 -5.20 3.72
C MET A 125 -4.94 -5.94 4.33
N LYS A 126 -4.70 -5.75 5.64
CA LYS A 126 -3.63 -6.47 6.36
C LYS A 126 -3.81 -7.98 6.25
N ALA A 127 -5.04 -8.49 6.42
CA ALA A 127 -5.34 -9.90 6.29
C ALA A 127 -5.12 -10.43 4.86
N ALA A 128 -5.50 -9.65 3.84
CA ALA A 128 -5.30 -10.01 2.44
C ALA A 128 -3.81 -10.12 2.09
N ILE A 129 -2.98 -9.15 2.49
CA ILE A 129 -1.53 -9.21 2.29
C ILE A 129 -0.91 -10.37 3.08
N ALA A 130 -1.34 -10.59 4.33
CA ALA A 130 -0.83 -11.70 5.14
C ALA A 130 -1.11 -13.07 4.49
N LYS A 131 -2.27 -13.22 3.83
CA LYS A 131 -2.61 -14.43 3.07
C LYS A 131 -1.64 -14.66 1.90
N GLU A 132 -1.28 -13.61 1.16
CA GLU A 132 -0.31 -13.71 0.07
C GLU A 132 1.09 -14.05 0.58
N ILE A 133 1.53 -13.45 1.69
CA ILE A 133 2.82 -13.79 2.33
C ILE A 133 2.85 -15.25 2.76
N LEU A 134 1.78 -15.74 3.40
CA LEU A 134 1.68 -17.12 3.85
C LEU A 134 1.69 -18.09 2.66
N ALA A 135 0.98 -17.76 1.58
CA ALA A 135 0.94 -18.57 0.36
C ALA A 135 2.30 -18.72 -0.32
N LEU A 136 3.18 -17.71 -0.19
CA LEU A 136 4.55 -17.78 -0.71
C LEU A 136 5.53 -18.54 0.21
N SER A 137 5.14 -18.76 1.46
CA SER A 137 5.96 -19.48 2.46
C SER A 137 5.58 -20.95 2.63
N ALA A 138 4.53 -21.41 1.95
CA ALA A 138 4.03 -22.78 1.94
C ALA A 138 4.64 -23.59 0.80
#